data_AF-A0A9W8HNC5-F1
#
_entry.id   AF-A0A9W8HNC5-F1
#
_cell.length_a   1.000
_cell.length_b   1.000
_cell.length_c   1.000
_cell.angle_alpha   90.00
_cell.angle_beta   90.00
_cell.angle_gamma   90.00
#
_symmetry.space_group_name_H-M   'P 1'
#
loop_
_entity.id
_entity.type
_entity.pdbx_description
1 polymer ?
#
loop_
_entity_poly.entity_id
_entity_poly.type
_entity_poly.pdbx_seq_one_letter_code
_entity_poly.pdbx_strand_id
1 'polypeptide(L)'
;MCLGHLASVLGGDDLAAQYLLLHLLSKSVQVQDAKVGKFSLNLIGIPSCEKEQQQQQSEQPRRFNFDNPATKWISDAIAQFVPCSVEVPFDLGLLNRTAFLPNAEQGDLKAGVLQLPSGTEIICDETCLHEGTLDEHGVRNLHALQTSILEQTVT
;
A
#
# COMPACT_ATOMS: atom_id res chain seq x y z
N MET A 1 -14.51 14.51 -16.03
CA MET A 1 -14.25 15.24 -14.76
C MET A 1 -13.41 14.41 -13.79
N CYS A 2 -13.80 13.18 -13.42
CA CYS A 2 -12.97 12.31 -12.56
C CYS A 2 -11.62 11.93 -13.20
N LEU A 3 -11.62 11.44 -14.45
CA LEU A 3 -10.38 11.04 -15.12
C LEU A 3 -9.37 12.19 -15.27
N GLY A 4 -9.83 13.41 -15.61
CA GLY A 4 -8.96 14.58 -15.71
C GLY A 4 -8.37 15.02 -14.37
N HIS A 5 -9.08 14.79 -13.25
CA HIS A 5 -8.53 15.02 -11.91
C HIS A 5 -7.43 14.01 -11.60
N LEU A 6 -7.65 12.71 -11.87
CA LEU A 6 -6.63 11.67 -11.70
C LEU A 6 -5.40 11.91 -12.59
N ALA A 7 -5.60 12.33 -13.85
CA ALA A 7 -4.51 12.70 -14.74
C ALA A 7 -3.71 13.88 -14.18
N SER A 8 -4.38 14.92 -13.68
CA SER A 8 -3.70 16.06 -13.03
C SER A 8 -2.91 15.64 -11.78
N VAL A 9 -3.42 14.68 -11.01
CA VAL A 9 -2.72 14.12 -9.83
C VAL A 9 -1.47 13.36 -10.24
N LEU A 10 -1.52 12.67 -11.38
CA LEU A 10 -0.42 11.89 -11.95
C LEU A 10 0.45 12.71 -12.93
N GLY A 11 0.51 14.04 -12.76
CA GLY A 11 1.40 14.90 -13.55
C GLY A 11 0.99 15.07 -15.02
N GLY A 12 -0.27 14.82 -15.36
CA GLY A 12 -0.81 14.89 -16.72
C GLY A 12 -0.79 13.56 -17.48
N ASP A 13 -0.45 12.44 -16.83
CA ASP A 13 -0.47 11.13 -17.46
C ASP A 13 -1.89 10.57 -17.57
N ASP A 14 -2.49 10.74 -18.74
CA ASP A 14 -3.84 10.24 -19.05
C ASP A 14 -3.92 8.71 -19.05
N LEU A 15 -2.83 8.00 -19.38
CA LEU A 15 -2.83 6.54 -19.46
C LEU A 15 -2.78 5.94 -18.05
N ALA A 16 -1.87 6.44 -17.22
CA ALA A 16 -1.79 6.05 -15.82
C ALA A 16 -3.11 6.35 -15.08
N ALA A 17 -3.74 7.49 -15.37
CA ALA A 17 -5.05 7.85 -14.80
C ALA A 17 -6.16 6.87 -15.20
N GLN A 18 -6.17 6.39 -16.45
CA GLN A 18 -7.14 5.39 -16.90
C GLN A 18 -6.95 4.06 -16.18
N TYR A 19 -5.69 3.60 -16.05
CA TYR A 19 -5.40 2.37 -15.30
C TYR A 19 -5.74 2.52 -13.82
N LEU A 20 -5.44 3.67 -13.21
CA LEU A 20 -5.82 3.93 -11.82
C LEU A 20 -7.34 3.90 -11.65
N LEU A 21 -8.08 4.53 -12.56
CA LEU A 21 -9.55 4.48 -12.53
C LEU A 21 -10.07 3.03 -12.69
N LEU A 22 -9.51 2.25 -13.61
CA LEU A 22 -9.87 0.85 -13.78
C LEU A 22 -9.55 0.01 -12.54
N HIS A 23 -8.46 0.30 -11.85
CA HIS A 23 -8.07 -0.32 -10.58
C HIS A 23 -9.10 -0.01 -9.48
N LEU A 24 -9.45 1.25 -9.30
CA LEU A 24 -10.46 1.69 -8.30
C LEU A 24 -11.87 1.15 -8.59
N LEU A 25 -12.20 0.92 -9.87
CA LEU A 25 -13.46 0.32 -10.29
C LEU A 25 -13.44 -1.21 -10.24
N SER A 26 -12.26 -1.83 -10.19
CA SER A 26 -12.13 -3.27 -10.17
C SER A 26 -12.77 -3.82 -8.90
N LYS A 27 -13.43 -4.97 -9.03
CA LYS A 27 -14.06 -5.67 -7.92
C LYS A 27 -13.67 -7.13 -8.01
N SER A 28 -13.09 -7.64 -6.93
CA SER A 28 -12.85 -9.07 -6.82
C SER A 28 -14.18 -9.77 -6.49
N VAL A 29 -14.53 -10.77 -7.28
CA VAL A 29 -15.69 -11.62 -7.07
C VAL A 29 -15.20 -13.05 -6.95
N GLN A 30 -15.74 -13.78 -5.98
CA GLN A 30 -15.48 -15.20 -5.86
C GLN A 30 -16.32 -15.96 -6.89
N VAL A 31 -15.64 -16.65 -7.79
CA VAL A 31 -16.25 -17.52 -8.79
C VAL A 31 -15.71 -18.92 -8.54
N GLN A 32 -16.58 -19.82 -8.08
CA GLN A 32 -16.19 -21.15 -7.60
C GLN A 32 -15.15 -21.04 -6.46
N ASP A 33 -13.93 -21.54 -6.68
CA ASP A 33 -12.84 -21.57 -5.71
C ASP A 33 -11.74 -20.54 -6.02
N ALA A 34 -11.98 -19.64 -6.97
CA ALA A 34 -11.03 -18.60 -7.36
C ALA A 34 -11.63 -17.20 -7.24
N LYS A 35 -10.84 -16.25 -6.77
CA LYS A 35 -11.20 -14.82 -6.82
C LYS A 35 -10.73 -14.21 -8.13
N VAL A 36 -11.69 -13.72 -8.91
CA VAL A 36 -11.49 -13.15 -10.25
C VAL A 36 -11.83 -11.67 -10.22
N GLY A 37 -11.25 -10.88 -11.13
CA GLY A 37 -11.52 -9.44 -11.23
C GLY A 37 -10.66 -8.56 -10.34
N LYS A 38 -9.67 -9.15 -9.64
CA LYS A 38 -8.59 -8.39 -9.00
C LYS A 38 -7.76 -7.72 -10.09
N PHE A 39 -7.51 -6.42 -9.94
CA PHE A 39 -6.61 -5.69 -10.81
C PHE A 39 -5.65 -4.93 -9.90
N SER A 40 -4.40 -5.38 -9.80
CA SER A 40 -3.36 -4.68 -9.03
C SER A 40 -2.55 -3.81 -9.98
N LEU A 41 -2.28 -2.57 -9.57
CA LEU A 41 -1.60 -1.57 -10.39
C LEU A 41 -0.28 -1.16 -9.73
N ASN A 42 0.81 -1.23 -10.49
CA ASN A 42 2.10 -0.67 -10.09
C ASN A 42 2.38 0.58 -10.90
N LEU A 43 2.60 1.71 -10.21
CA LEU A 43 3.01 2.98 -10.82
C LEU A 43 4.53 3.12 -10.68
N ILE A 44 5.21 3.43 -11.78
CA ILE A 44 6.67 3.60 -11.83
C ILE A 44 7.03 5.00 -12.34
N GLY A 45 8.26 5.43 -12.09
CA GLY A 45 8.73 6.77 -12.51
C GLY A 45 8.30 7.89 -11.56
N ILE A 46 7.83 7.56 -10.36
CA ILE A 46 7.62 8.55 -9.29
C ILE A 46 9.00 9.01 -8.78
N PRO A 47 9.24 10.32 -8.62
CA PRO A 47 10.50 10.83 -8.09
C PRO A 47 10.84 10.17 -6.75
N SER A 48 12.07 9.70 -6.58
CA SER A 48 12.52 9.11 -5.33
C SER A 48 12.49 10.12 -4.19
N CYS A 49 12.24 9.66 -2.97
CA CYS A 49 12.33 10.53 -1.81
C CYS A 49 13.79 10.92 -1.56
N GLU A 50 14.13 12.18 -1.82
CA GLU A 50 15.41 12.75 -1.40
C GLU A 50 15.37 12.89 0.13
N LYS A 51 16.12 12.04 0.83
CA LYS A 51 16.24 12.12 2.30
C LYS A 51 17.10 13.33 2.68
N GLU A 52 16.51 14.51 2.70
CA GLU A 52 17.02 15.56 3.60
C GLU A 52 16.66 15.16 5.03
N GLN A 53 17.70 15.03 5.85
CA GLN A 53 17.62 14.65 7.26
C GLN A 53 16.84 15.70 8.06
N GLN A 54 15.51 15.66 7.99
CA GLN A 54 14.64 16.44 8.87
C GLN A 54 13.83 15.47 9.71
N GLN A 55 14.50 14.97 10.75
CA GLN A 55 13.87 14.41 11.94
C GLN A 55 13.10 15.53 12.65
N GLN A 56 11.88 15.81 12.20
CA GLN A 56 10.90 16.50 13.03
C GLN A 56 9.66 15.64 13.11
N GLN A 57 9.68 14.78 14.13
CA GLN A 57 8.53 14.04 14.61
C GLN A 57 7.44 15.05 15.00
N SER A 58 6.42 15.18 14.15
CA SER A 58 5.16 15.81 14.52
C SER A 58 4.19 14.73 15.01
N GLU A 59 3.61 14.96 16.17
CA GLU A 59 2.95 13.95 17.01
C GLU A 59 1.49 13.63 16.56
N GLN A 60 1.29 12.40 16.02
CA GLN A 60 0.10 11.47 16.06
C GLN A 60 -1.13 11.61 15.10
N PRO A 61 -1.89 10.51 14.75
CA PRO A 61 -1.66 9.06 14.89
C PRO A 61 -2.06 8.26 13.61
N ARG A 62 -1.27 8.27 12.53
CA ARG A 62 -1.35 7.19 11.52
C ARG A 62 -0.16 6.28 11.73
N ARG A 63 -0.41 4.97 11.90
CA ARG A 63 0.65 3.96 12.10
C ARG A 63 1.65 3.92 10.95
N PHE A 64 1.19 4.31 9.76
CA PHE A 64 1.93 4.30 8.52
C PHE A 64 1.67 5.61 7.79
N ASN A 65 2.73 6.27 7.33
CA ASN A 65 2.68 7.50 6.52
C ASN A 65 3.73 7.38 5.42
N PHE A 66 3.42 7.94 4.24
CA PHE A 66 4.42 8.10 3.19
C PHE A 66 5.32 9.31 3.45
N ASP A 67 6.64 9.09 3.34
CA ASP A 67 7.64 10.14 3.50
C ASP A 67 7.80 10.98 2.22
N ASN A 68 7.47 10.42 1.05
CA ASN A 68 7.57 11.11 -0.21
C ASN A 68 6.32 12.00 -0.47
N PRO A 69 6.48 13.32 -0.64
CA PRO A 69 5.35 14.22 -0.89
C PRO A 69 4.54 13.85 -2.14
N ALA A 70 5.20 13.32 -3.17
CA ALA A 70 4.53 12.92 -4.42
C ALA A 70 3.60 11.73 -4.21
N THR A 71 4.07 10.68 -3.52
CA THR A 71 3.23 9.51 -3.21
C THR A 71 2.17 9.86 -2.18
N LYS A 72 2.47 10.77 -1.25
CA LYS A 72 1.50 11.27 -0.29
C LYS A 72 0.31 11.95 -0.97
N TRP A 73 0.59 12.84 -1.91
CA TRP A 73 -0.44 13.51 -2.71
C TRP A 73 -1.29 12.51 -3.49
N ILE A 74 -0.67 11.50 -4.12
CA ILE A 74 -1.39 10.45 -4.85
C ILE A 74 -2.29 9.64 -3.90
N SER A 75 -1.77 9.27 -2.72
CA SER A 75 -2.54 8.55 -1.70
C SER A 75 -3.75 9.35 -1.22
N ASP A 76 -3.56 10.63 -0.91
CA ASP A 76 -4.63 11.52 -0.45
C ASP A 76 -5.68 11.77 -1.56
N ALA A 77 -5.28 11.75 -2.83
CA ALA A 77 -6.21 11.76 -3.95
C ALA A 77 -7.01 10.46 -4.05
N ILE A 78 -6.36 9.29 -3.94
CA ILE A 78 -7.03 7.99 -3.94
C ILE A 78 -8.03 7.89 -2.79
N ALA A 79 -7.66 8.35 -1.59
CA ALA A 79 -8.51 8.34 -0.40
C ALA A 79 -9.84 9.11 -0.57
N GLN A 80 -9.94 10.02 -1.55
CA GLN A 80 -11.19 10.73 -1.87
C GLN A 80 -12.16 9.88 -2.71
N PHE A 81 -11.67 8.81 -3.34
CA PHE A 81 -12.47 7.93 -4.21
C PHE A 81 -12.85 6.60 -3.55
N VAL A 82 -12.17 6.21 -2.47
CA VAL A 82 -12.40 4.94 -1.77
C VAL A 82 -12.93 5.16 -0.36
N PRO A 83 -13.76 4.24 0.17
CA PRO A 83 -14.28 4.37 1.54
C PRO A 83 -13.21 4.17 2.61
N CYS A 84 -12.17 3.38 2.31
CA CYS A 84 -11.06 3.10 3.22
C CYS A 84 -9.79 2.83 2.41
N SER A 85 -8.69 3.47 2.79
CA SER A 85 -7.36 3.18 2.28
C SER A 85 -6.35 3.09 3.43
N VAL A 86 -5.31 2.31 3.21
CA VAL A 86 -4.15 2.25 4.11
C VAL A 86 -2.87 2.50 3.32
N GLU A 87 -2.01 3.34 3.88
CA GLU A 87 -0.66 3.58 3.39
C GLU A 87 0.26 2.52 4.01
N VAL A 88 1.10 1.88 3.21
CA VAL A 88 2.13 0.92 3.66
C VAL A 88 3.48 1.34 3.07
N PRO A 89 4.30 2.12 3.79
CA PRO A 89 5.62 2.52 3.30
C PRO A 89 6.52 1.29 3.26
N PHE A 90 7.09 0.97 2.10
CA PHE A 90 8.09 -0.09 1.99
C PHE A 90 9.44 0.47 2.41
N ASP A 91 9.67 0.46 3.71
CA ASP A 91 10.99 0.65 4.29
C ASP A 91 11.45 -0.65 4.97
N LEU A 92 12.76 -0.88 4.96
CA LEU A 92 13.35 -2.08 5.57
C LEU A 92 13.04 -2.17 7.08
N GLY A 93 12.86 -1.03 7.76
CA GLY A 93 12.48 -0.98 9.16
C GLY A 93 11.07 -1.54 9.39
N LEU A 94 10.09 -1.11 8.60
CA LEU A 94 8.74 -1.64 8.64
C LEU A 94 8.71 -3.13 8.28
N LEU A 95 9.32 -3.48 7.15
CA LEU A 95 9.29 -4.84 6.60
C LEU A 95 9.92 -5.85 7.58
N ASN A 96 11.03 -5.53 8.23
CA ASN A 96 11.69 -6.47 9.15
C ASN A 96 11.13 -6.44 10.58
N ARG A 97 10.43 -5.36 11.01
CA ARG A 97 9.98 -5.22 12.42
C ARG A 97 8.50 -5.47 12.64
N THR A 98 7.65 -5.17 11.67
CA THR A 98 6.19 -5.16 11.88
C THR A 98 5.59 -6.42 11.30
N ALA A 99 4.78 -7.16 12.05
CA ALA A 99 4.12 -8.36 11.53
C ALA A 99 2.97 -7.98 10.57
N PHE A 100 2.98 -8.52 9.35
CA PHE A 100 1.88 -8.31 8.39
C PHE A 100 0.73 -9.29 8.63
N LEU A 101 1.02 -10.43 9.24
CA LEU A 101 0.08 -11.48 9.64
C LEU A 101 -0.18 -11.44 11.15
N PRO A 102 -1.28 -12.06 11.62
CA PRO A 102 -1.54 -12.19 13.06
C PRO A 102 -0.35 -12.83 13.79
N ASN A 103 0.08 -12.21 14.89
CA ASN A 103 1.20 -12.69 15.69
C ASN A 103 0.80 -12.81 17.16
N ALA A 104 1.21 -13.91 17.80
CA ALA A 104 1.06 -14.10 19.24
C ALA A 104 2.35 -13.69 19.94
N GLU A 105 2.34 -12.56 20.65
CA GLU A 105 3.49 -12.09 21.42
C GLU A 105 3.16 -12.10 22.91
N GLN A 106 3.94 -12.85 23.69
CA GLN A 106 3.83 -12.89 25.16
C GLN A 106 2.44 -13.27 25.68
N GLY A 107 1.68 -14.07 24.92
CA GLY A 107 0.34 -14.51 25.30
C GLY A 107 -0.79 -13.63 24.76
N ASP A 108 -0.46 -12.47 24.16
CA ASP A 108 -1.44 -11.59 23.51
C ASP A 108 -1.43 -11.77 22.00
N LEU A 109 -2.62 -11.86 21.40
CA LEU A 109 -2.79 -11.84 19.95
C LEU A 109 -2.77 -10.40 19.45
N LYS A 110 -1.74 -10.07 18.67
CA LYS A 110 -1.61 -8.78 17.99
C LYS A 110 -2.02 -8.90 16.53
N ALA A 111 -2.85 -7.96 16.08
CA ALA A 111 -3.27 -7.91 14.71
C ALA A 111 -2.11 -7.48 13.79
N GLY A 112 -1.95 -8.19 12.66
CA GLY A 112 -0.99 -7.84 11.62
C GLY A 112 -1.49 -6.70 10.71
N VAL A 113 -0.57 -6.08 9.97
CA VAL A 113 -0.88 -4.95 9.06
C VAL A 113 -1.98 -5.28 8.05
N LEU A 114 -1.99 -6.50 7.51
CA LEU A 114 -2.92 -6.90 6.45
C LEU A 114 -4.29 -7.31 6.98
N GLN A 115 -4.50 -7.37 8.31
CA GLN A 115 -5.81 -7.68 8.91
C GLN A 115 -6.74 -6.47 8.86
N LEU A 116 -7.13 -6.10 7.65
CA LEU A 116 -7.90 -4.91 7.33
C LEU A 116 -9.37 -5.25 7.05
N PRO A 117 -10.29 -4.29 7.21
CA PRO A 117 -11.67 -4.45 6.77
C PRO A 117 -11.77 -4.75 5.27
N SER A 118 -12.80 -5.50 4.88
CA SER A 118 -13.07 -5.77 3.46
C SER A 118 -13.30 -4.49 2.67
N GLY A 119 -12.70 -4.41 1.48
CA GLY A 119 -12.79 -3.23 0.61
C GLY A 119 -11.80 -2.10 0.97
N THR A 120 -10.83 -2.36 1.85
CA THR A 120 -9.72 -1.42 2.09
C THR A 120 -8.74 -1.46 0.93
N GLU A 121 -8.44 -0.30 0.35
CA GLU A 121 -7.39 -0.16 -0.66
C GLU A 121 -6.02 -0.11 0.01
N ILE A 122 -5.06 -0.90 -0.47
CA ILE A 122 -3.71 -0.96 0.12
C ILE A 122 -2.76 -0.27 -0.85
N ILE A 123 -2.19 0.86 -0.41
CA ILE A 123 -1.24 1.64 -1.21
C ILE A 123 0.15 1.37 -0.65
N CYS A 124 1.03 0.80 -1.47
CA CYS A 124 2.41 0.50 -1.09
C CYS A 124 3.36 1.54 -1.71
N ASP A 125 4.25 2.12 -0.91
CA ASP A 125 5.23 3.12 -1.39
C ASP A 125 6.66 2.59 -1.29
N GLU A 126 7.26 2.27 -2.43
CA GLU A 126 8.66 1.83 -2.55
C GLU A 126 9.64 2.98 -2.89
N THR A 127 9.16 4.21 -3.07
CA THR A 127 10.00 5.34 -3.52
C THR A 127 11.05 5.79 -2.49
N CYS A 128 10.87 5.36 -1.24
CA CYS A 128 11.79 5.55 -0.12
C CYS A 128 12.57 4.28 0.25
N LEU A 129 12.45 3.19 -0.51
CA LEU A 129 13.18 1.96 -0.25
C LEU A 129 14.65 2.14 -0.67
N HIS A 130 15.57 1.69 0.19
CA HIS A 130 17.02 1.77 -0.05
C HIS A 130 17.60 0.36 -0.04
N GLU A 131 18.76 0.18 -0.65
CA GLU A 131 19.47 -1.10 -0.61
C GLU A 131 19.71 -1.58 0.82
N GLY A 132 19.47 -2.87 1.04
CA GLY A 132 19.69 -3.54 2.32
C GLY A 132 19.11 -4.94 2.31
N THR A 133 19.15 -5.61 3.47
CA THR A 133 18.79 -7.02 3.58
C THR A 133 17.47 -7.20 4.33
N LEU A 134 16.57 -7.97 3.75
CA LEU A 134 15.40 -8.49 4.44
C LEU A 134 15.79 -9.71 5.27
N ASP A 135 15.34 -9.75 6.52
CA ASP A 135 15.46 -10.94 7.35
C ASP A 135 14.33 -11.93 7.06
N GLU A 136 14.31 -13.07 7.77
CA GLU A 136 13.26 -14.08 7.62
C GLU A 136 11.86 -13.51 7.88
N HIS A 137 11.74 -12.52 8.77
CA HIS A 137 10.48 -11.86 9.09
C HIS A 137 10.03 -10.96 7.93
N GLY A 138 10.95 -10.19 7.34
CA GLY A 138 10.71 -9.39 6.14
C GLY A 138 10.30 -10.22 4.93
N VAL A 139 10.98 -11.35 4.69
CA VAL A 139 10.61 -12.29 3.63
C VAL A 139 9.20 -12.86 3.85
N ARG A 140 8.87 -13.23 5.10
CA ARG A 140 7.53 -13.71 5.45
C ARG A 140 6.46 -12.65 5.22
N ASN A 141 6.74 -11.39 5.53
CA ASN A 141 5.82 -10.28 5.29
C ASN A 141 5.57 -10.03 3.80
N LEU A 142 6.62 -10.06 2.97
CA LEU A 142 6.45 -9.94 1.51
C LEU A 142 5.67 -11.12 0.93
N HIS A 143 5.94 -12.33 1.40
CA HIS A 143 5.16 -13.51 1.01
C HIS A 143 3.69 -13.34 1.40
N ALA A 144 3.39 -12.85 2.61
CA ALA A 144 2.02 -12.58 3.05
C ALA A 144 1.31 -11.57 2.14
N LEU A 145 2.01 -10.51 1.73
CA LEU A 145 1.47 -9.54 0.78
C LEU A 145 1.23 -10.17 -0.60
N GLN A 146 2.17 -10.95 -1.12
CA GLN A 146 2.02 -11.66 -2.38
C GLN A 146 0.80 -12.59 -2.36
N THR A 147 0.63 -13.38 -1.31
CA THR A 147 -0.55 -14.22 -1.09
C THR A 147 -1.81 -13.37 -1.01
N SER A 148 -1.78 -12.24 -0.31
CA SER A 148 -2.94 -11.34 -0.22
C SER A 148 -3.33 -10.75 -1.58
N ILE A 149 -2.37 -10.39 -2.42
CA ILE A 149 -2.63 -9.92 -3.79
C ILE A 149 -3.27 -11.05 -4.61
N LEU A 150 -2.75 -12.28 -4.52
CA LEU A 150 -3.19 -13.40 -5.34
C LEU A 150 -4.52 -14.01 -4.86
N GLU A 151 -4.66 -14.27 -3.57
CA GLU A 151 -5.78 -15.00 -2.99
C GLU A 151 -6.81 -14.08 -2.33
N GLN A 152 -6.49 -12.78 -2.20
CA GLN A 152 -7.34 -11.75 -1.59
C GLN A 152 -7.85 -12.19 -0.21
N THR A 153 -7.02 -12.94 0.51
CA THR A 153 -7.31 -13.55 1.80
C THR A 153 -6.05 -13.44 2.66
N VAL A 154 -6.25 -13.20 3.94
CA VAL A 154 -5.17 -13.14 4.95
C VAL A 154 -5.41 -14.28 5.91
N THR A 155 -4.49 -15.26 5.95
CA THR A 155 -4.55 -16.46 6.79
C THR A 155 -3.39 -16.51 7.76
#